data_AF-A0A432TVE4-F1
#
_entry.id   AF-A0A432TVE4-F1
#
_cell.length_a   1.000
_cell.length_b   1.000
_cell.length_c   1.000
_cell.angle_alpha   90.00
_cell.angle_beta   90.00
_cell.angle_gamma   90.00
#
_symmetry.space_group_name_H-M   'P 1'
#
loop_
_entity.id
_entity.type
_entity.pdbx_description
1 polymer ?
#
loop_
_entity_poly.entity_id
_entity_poly.type
_entity_poly.pdbx_seq_one_letter_code
_entity_poly.pdbx_strand_id
1 'polypeptide(L)' 'MLLISEVIIANPQIDDFEGLVVTLKAIAKTSDERFFQMDVKPDYGDTPENWEDRLEAAFY' A
#
# COMPACT_ATOMS: atom_id res chain seq x y z
N MET A 1 -3.05 12.71 3.28
CA MET A 1 -2.36 12.17 2.11
C MET A 1 -1.69 10.91 2.60
N LEU A 2 -2.08 9.76 2.05
CA LEU A 2 -1.60 8.47 2.51
C LEU A 2 -0.23 8.17 1.90
N LEU A 3 0.76 7.85 2.73
CA LEU A 3 2.09 7.43 2.29
C LEU A 3 2.23 5.91 2.41
N ILE A 4 2.81 5.26 1.40
CA ILE A 4 3.15 3.83 1.49
C ILE A 4 3.98 3.54 2.75
N SER A 5 5.00 4.36 3.00
CA SER A 5 5.90 4.19 4.15
C SER A 5 5.14 4.20 5.47
N GLU A 6 4.16 5.08 5.64
CA GLU A 6 3.32 5.10 6.85
C GLU A 6 2.49 3.83 6.99
N VAL A 7 1.92 3.31 5.90
CA VAL A 7 1.15 2.05 5.94
C VAL A 7 2.04 0.88 6.33
N ILE A 8 3.26 0.80 5.78
CA ILE A 8 4.23 -0.25 6.12
C ILE A 8 4.66 -0.14 7.58
N ILE A 9 4.98 1.07 8.06
CA ILE A 9 5.41 1.32 9.44
C ILE A 9 4.28 1.02 10.43
N ALA A 10 3.04 1.36 10.09
CA ALA A 10 1.87 1.11 10.92
C ALA A 10 1.46 -0.37 10.93
N ASN A 11 1.88 -1.15 9.93
CA ASN A 11 1.54 -2.56 9.78
C ASN A 11 2.79 -3.44 9.64
N PRO A 12 3.65 -3.50 10.66
CA PRO A 12 4.90 -4.28 10.62
C PRO A 12 4.66 -5.80 10.54
N GLN A 13 3.43 -6.26 10.73
CA GLN A 13 3.00 -7.65 10.57
C GLN A 13 2.78 -8.08 9.11
N ILE A 14 2.85 -7.14 8.17
CA ILE A 14 2.72 -7.42 6.74
C ILE A 14 4.11 -7.76 6.22
N ASP A 15 4.31 -9.01 5.83
CA ASP A 15 5.57 -9.51 5.26
C ASP A 15 5.45 -9.80 3.75
N ASP A 16 4.29 -9.54 3.16
CA ASP A 16 3.98 -9.82 1.76
C ASP A 16 3.23 -8.67 1.07
N PHE A 17 3.37 -8.60 -0.25
CA PHE A 17 2.78 -7.54 -1.06
C PHE A 17 1.25 -7.60 -1.08
N GLU A 18 0.66 -8.79 -1.05
CA GLU A 18 -0.79 -8.97 -1.09
C GLU A 18 -1.45 -8.42 0.18
N GLY A 19 -0.86 -8.67 1.34
CA GLY A 19 -1.26 -8.11 2.63
C GLY A 19 -1.22 -6.58 2.65
N LEU A 20 -0.19 -5.99 2.03
CA LEU A 20 -0.11 -4.53 1.87
C LEU A 20 -1.28 -4.02 1.02
N VAL A 21 -1.55 -4.65 -0.12
CA VAL A 21 -2.66 -4.28 -1.03
C VAL A 21 -4.02 -4.35 -0.32
N VAL A 22 -4.28 -5.41 0.44
CA VAL A 22 -5.53 -5.59 1.19
C VAL A 22 -5.68 -4.51 2.26
N THR A 23 -4.60 -4.22 2.99
CA THR A 23 -4.57 -3.20 4.02
C THR A 23 -4.79 -1.81 3.42
N LEU A 24 -4.13 -1.53 2.30
CA LEU A 24 -4.28 -0.26 1.58
C LEU A 24 -5.73 -0.05 1.11
N LYS A 25 -6.36 -1.09 0.55
CA LYS A 25 -7.79 -1.08 0.18
C LYS A 25 -8.70 -0.80 1.37
N ALA A 26 -8.41 -1.38 2.53
CA ALA A 26 -9.21 -1.15 3.72
C ALA A 26 -9.07 0.31 4.18
N ILE A 27 -7.83 0.82 4.21
CA ILE A 27 -7.56 2.21 4.60
C ILE A 27 -8.21 3.17 3.61
N ALA A 28 -8.05 2.96 2.30
CA ALA A 28 -8.67 3.79 1.26
C ALA A 28 -10.20 3.85 1.35
N LYS A 29 -10.84 2.74 1.77
CA LYS A 29 -12.30 2.72 2.02
C LYS A 29 -12.72 3.47 3.27
N THR A 30 -11.86 3.54 4.29
CA THR A 30 -12.16 4.19 5.57
C THR A 30 -11.69 5.64 5.65
N SER A 31 -10.63 5.99 4.94
CA SER A 31 -10.06 7.33 4.86
C SER A 31 -10.73 8.11 3.72
N ASP A 32 -11.08 9.38 3.96
CA ASP A 32 -11.48 10.32 2.89
C ASP A 32 -10.26 10.87 2.11
N GLU A 33 -9.10 10.22 2.27
CA GLU A 33 -7.87 10.65 1.63
C GLU A 33 -7.93 10.36 0.15
N ARG A 34 -7.82 11.41 -0.67
CA ARG A 34 -7.81 11.29 -2.15
C ARG A 34 -6.41 11.23 -2.75
N PHE A 35 -5.39 11.37 -1.91
CA PHE A 35 -4.00 11.44 -2.34
C PHE A 35 -3.25 10.29 -1.71
N PHE A 36 -2.69 9.45 -2.57
CA PHE A 36 -1.81 8.36 -2.22
C PHE A 36 -0.45 8.61 -2.85
N GLN A 37 0.60 8.56 -2.05
CA GLN A 37 1.97 8.78 -2.49
C GLN A 37 2.82 7.54 -2.22
N MET A 38 3.45 7.08 -3.30
CA MET A 38 4.29 5.90 -3.34
C MET A 38 5.74 6.28 -3.06
N ASP A 39 5.99 6.78 -1.85
CA ASP A 39 7.29 7.36 -1.47
C ASP A 39 8.41 6.31 -1.38
N VAL A 40 8.05 5.06 -1.12
CA VAL A 40 9.00 3.94 -0.99
C VAL A 40 8.51 2.76 -1.80
N LYS A 41 9.46 2.01 -2.38
CA LYS A 41 9.17 0.71 -2.97
C LYS A 41 9.05 -0.33 -1.84
N PRO A 42 7.95 -1.10 -1.77
CA PRO A 42 7.87 -2.23 -0.87
C PRO A 42 8.92 -3.29 -1.25
N ASP A 43 9.74 -3.71 -0.29
CA ASP A 43 10.79 -4.72 -0.48
C ASP A 43 10.31 -6.12 -0.06
N TYR A 44 9.03 -6.45 -0.33
CA TYR A 44 8.53 -7.79 -0.03
C TYR A 44 9.04 -8.79 -1.05
N GLY A 45 9.27 -10.04 -0.61
CA GLY A 45 9.77 -11.11 -1.48
C GLY A 45 8.87 -11.44 -2.67
N ASP A 46 7.56 -11.16 -2.55
CA ASP A 46 6.56 -11.39 -3.61
C ASP A 46 6.17 -10.10 -4.36
N THR A 47 6.94 -9.00 -4.21
CA THR A 47 6.61 -7.73 -4.87
C THR A 47 6.77 -7.86 -6.39
N PRO A 48 5.68 -7.72 -7.17
CA PRO A 48 5.75 -7.85 -8.62
C PRO A 48 6.34 -6.59 -9.27
N GLU A 49 6.73 -6.66 -10.55
CA GLU A 49 7.23 -5.48 -11.28
C GLU A 49 6.15 -4.38 -11.42
N ASN A 50 4.88 -4.77 -11.53
CA ASN A 50 3.73 -3.85 -11.64
C ASN A 50 3.12 -3.47 -10.28
N TRP A 51 3.93 -3.43 -9.23
CA TRP A 51 3.48 -3.12 -7.87
C TRP A 51 2.85 -1.72 -7.75
N GLU A 52 3.37 -0.72 -8.47
CA GLU A 52 2.83 0.66 -8.48
C GLU A 52 1.37 0.67 -8.93
N ASP A 53 1.11 0.10 -10.12
CA ASP A 53 -0.22 -0.01 -10.72
C ASP A 53 -1.20 -0.79 -9.81
N ARG A 54 -0.70 -1.84 -9.14
CA ARG A 54 -1.47 -2.64 -8.18
C ARG A 54 -1.87 -1.84 -6.94
N LEU A 55 -0.97 -1.01 -6.42
CA LEU A 55 -1.25 -0.16 -5.26
C LEU A 55 -2.15 1.02 -5.63
N GLU A 56 -1.96 1.60 -6.81
CA GLU A 56 -2.90 2.60 -7.36
C GLU A 56 -4.31 2.03 -7.49
N ALA A 57 -4.45 0.85 -8.10
CA ALA A 57 -5.73 0.14 -8.21
C ALA A 57 -6.26 -0.40 -6.86
N ALA A 58 -5.44 -0.41 -5.81
CA ALA A 58 -5.87 -0.72 -4.46
C ALA A 58 -6.47 0.51 -3.76
N PHE A 59 -6.00 1.69 -4.12
CA PHE A 59 -6.43 2.95 -3.54
C PHE A 59 -7.62 3.58 -4.27
N TYR A 60 -7.67 3.45 -5.60
CA TYR A 60 -8.71 3.99 -6.49
C TYR A 60 -9.87 3.00 -6.71
#